data_AF-A0A2G6I0S6-F1
#
_entry.id   AF-A0A2G6I0S6-F1
#
_cell.length_a   1.000
_cell.length_b   1.000
_cell.length_c   1.000
_cell.angle_alpha   90.00
_cell.angle_beta   90.00
_cell.angle_gamma   90.00
#
_symmetry.space_group_name_H-M   'P 1'
#
loop_
_entity.id
_entity.type
_entity.pdbx_description
1 polymer ?
#
loop_
_entity_poly.entity_id
_entity_poly.type
_entity_poly.pdbx_seq_one_letter_code
_entity_poly.pdbx_strand_id
1 'polypeptide(L)'
;MTRRQRLCTRLAGILNGLLEKRSSWSADIEGAQGLDGTSVRWFLSAQRAGKSIALLETVTSGDDSARLVRYWLLSPDESSEGLWMLQTAEKNHEKLDEQWINDELEEAIGRLEDPQASSSILEIPKARISGEPVPVLSRGAFARRFREFAGLSFFVAGFVILAAFSSLQYHRMIRLVRDINQAIGLSSSRQSLALKSMEERLDTLDSEVEKLRTDVQREWGAFEFSRKHTAMNLHTQAEELPWSQYSRKRAYHYLADRIESAASYRDIIREISRLPEDNAQAETVLAVDRANIVPLSSYTTTIAGLSFPVRIDGKDADGADFMISSGFGELRPSDLHSGRYFPHMAVDIINVSNILVVTPGNSIVRFPGEPGSVVAAADGEVINQGFSSVYGWFLEVKHPLLPEWRTHYKGIQFLSTYYAHMAEDSGLRPGDRVTRSEKLGRIGSTGRSTGPHLHYEVRVYRNSGAFSGRSGHFDRVNIYIPKGS
;
A
#
# COMPACT_ATOMS: atom_id res chain seq x y z
N MET A 1 36.91 -14.73 -21.54
CA MET A 1 35.68 -14.85 -20.73
C MET A 1 35.90 -15.85 -19.59
N THR A 2 35.77 -15.42 -18.34
CA THR A 2 35.95 -16.29 -17.15
C THR A 2 34.76 -17.25 -16.95
N ARG A 3 34.92 -18.31 -16.15
CA ARG A 3 33.79 -19.23 -15.80
C ARG A 3 32.62 -18.44 -15.19
N ARG A 4 32.91 -17.53 -14.26
CA ARG A 4 31.93 -16.63 -13.62
C ARG A 4 31.17 -15.78 -14.63
N GLN A 5 31.86 -15.13 -15.58
CA GLN A 5 31.21 -14.33 -16.63
C GLN A 5 30.29 -15.16 -17.53
N ARG A 6 30.67 -16.42 -17.88
CA ARG A 6 29.80 -17.33 -18.64
C ARG A 6 28.51 -17.65 -17.91
N LEU A 7 28.61 -17.96 -16.61
CA LEU A 7 27.45 -18.23 -15.78
C LEU A 7 26.55 -17.01 -15.63
N CYS A 8 27.11 -15.81 -15.38
CA CYS A 8 26.35 -14.57 -15.27
C CYS A 8 25.59 -14.24 -16.57
N THR A 9 26.25 -14.41 -17.72
CA THR A 9 25.64 -14.14 -19.03
C THR A 9 24.53 -15.13 -19.33
N ARG A 10 24.69 -16.42 -19.00
CA ARG A 10 23.65 -17.44 -19.13
C ARG A 10 22.45 -17.15 -18.23
N LEU A 11 22.70 -16.86 -16.95
CA LEU A 11 21.65 -16.52 -15.99
C LEU A 11 20.87 -15.28 -16.44
N ALA A 12 21.57 -14.21 -16.84
CA ALA A 12 20.92 -13.00 -17.36
C ALA A 12 20.11 -13.28 -18.64
N GLY A 13 20.55 -14.19 -19.50
CA GLY A 13 19.79 -14.65 -20.67
C GLY A 13 18.45 -15.28 -20.28
N ILE A 14 18.46 -16.20 -19.30
CA ILE A 14 17.24 -16.84 -18.77
C ILE A 14 16.31 -15.81 -18.16
N LEU A 15 16.84 -14.92 -17.30
CA LEU A 15 16.03 -13.89 -16.63
C LEU A 15 15.43 -12.87 -17.61
N ASN A 16 16.17 -12.48 -18.65
CA ASN A 16 15.63 -11.66 -19.73
C ASN A 16 14.51 -12.38 -20.49
N GLY A 17 14.63 -13.69 -20.69
CA GLY A 17 13.57 -14.52 -21.25
C GLY A 17 12.32 -14.55 -20.38
N LEU A 18 12.46 -14.75 -19.06
CA LEU A 18 11.34 -14.75 -18.11
C LEU A 18 10.67 -13.38 -17.95
N LEU A 19 11.48 -12.31 -17.99
CA LEU A 19 10.98 -10.94 -17.90
C LEU A 19 10.33 -10.48 -19.22
N GLU A 20 10.81 -10.95 -20.37
CA GLU A 20 10.44 -10.43 -21.69
C GLU A 20 10.47 -8.87 -21.73
N LYS A 21 9.30 -8.23 -21.93
CA LYS A 21 9.09 -6.78 -21.88
C LYS A 21 8.65 -6.24 -20.52
N ARG A 22 8.47 -7.11 -19.52
CA ARG A 22 8.00 -6.76 -18.17
C ARG A 22 9.18 -6.29 -17.29
N SER A 23 8.85 -5.48 -16.29
CA SER A 23 9.80 -5.00 -15.29
C SER A 23 9.98 -5.99 -14.12
N SER A 24 9.09 -6.96 -13.96
CA SER A 24 9.18 -8.01 -12.95
C SER A 24 8.55 -9.32 -13.41
N TRP A 25 9.03 -10.41 -12.83
CA TRP A 25 8.50 -11.76 -12.98
C TRP A 25 8.58 -12.47 -11.62
N SER A 26 7.60 -13.29 -11.29
CA SER A 26 7.65 -14.12 -10.08
C SER A 26 6.96 -15.45 -10.30
N ALA A 27 7.43 -16.47 -9.61
CA ALA A 27 6.81 -17.79 -9.55
C ALA A 27 6.78 -18.30 -8.10
N ASP A 28 5.67 -18.94 -7.75
CA ASP A 28 5.52 -19.69 -6.50
C ASP A 28 5.34 -21.16 -6.88
N ILE A 29 6.23 -22.01 -6.38
CA ILE A 29 6.26 -23.44 -6.68
C ILE A 29 5.86 -24.16 -5.40
N GLU A 30 4.60 -24.58 -5.36
CA GLU A 30 4.05 -25.37 -4.27
C GLU A 30 4.34 -26.86 -4.46
N GLY A 31 4.68 -27.55 -3.37
CA GLY A 31 4.97 -29.00 -3.38
C GLY A 31 6.40 -29.37 -3.78
N ALA A 32 7.32 -28.41 -3.80
CA ALA A 32 8.74 -28.71 -3.90
C ALA A 32 9.20 -29.51 -2.65
N GLN A 33 10.09 -30.48 -2.85
CA GLN A 33 10.66 -31.26 -1.76
C GLN A 33 12.05 -30.74 -1.40
N GLY A 34 12.24 -30.44 -0.11
CA GLY A 34 13.56 -30.25 0.47
C GLY A 34 14.38 -31.55 0.45
N LEU A 35 15.69 -31.45 0.68
CA LEU A 35 16.60 -32.60 0.67
C LEU A 35 16.27 -33.66 1.74
N ASP A 36 15.57 -33.26 2.80
CA ASP A 36 15.08 -34.11 3.88
C ASP A 36 13.68 -34.68 3.63
N GLY A 37 13.13 -34.48 2.42
CA GLY A 37 11.78 -34.90 2.04
C GLY A 37 10.67 -34.02 2.61
N THR A 38 11.00 -32.90 3.27
CA THR A 38 9.99 -31.95 3.75
C THR A 38 9.38 -31.17 2.60
N SER A 39 8.08 -30.88 2.72
CA SER A 39 7.42 -29.97 1.79
C SER A 39 7.92 -28.56 2.04
N VAL A 40 8.45 -27.92 1.00
CA VAL A 40 8.89 -26.53 1.04
C VAL A 40 8.07 -25.69 0.07
N ARG A 41 7.84 -24.42 0.41
CA ARG A 41 7.34 -23.42 -0.54
C ARG A 41 8.55 -22.70 -1.11
N TRP A 42 8.61 -22.61 -2.43
CA TRP A 42 9.71 -21.96 -3.13
C TRP A 42 9.21 -20.78 -3.96
N PHE A 43 9.66 -19.59 -3.59
CA PHE A 43 9.32 -18.35 -4.25
C PHE A 43 10.53 -17.79 -5.01
N LEU A 44 10.33 -17.47 -6.28
CA LEU A 44 11.31 -16.85 -7.14
C LEU A 44 10.76 -15.51 -7.64
N SER A 45 11.61 -14.48 -7.66
CA SER A 45 11.26 -13.17 -8.19
C SER A 45 12.44 -12.56 -8.92
N ALA A 46 12.21 -12.12 -10.16
CA ALA A 46 13.17 -11.37 -10.95
C ALA A 46 12.66 -9.95 -11.16
N GLN A 47 13.53 -8.95 -11.06
CA GLN A 47 13.19 -7.55 -11.26
C GLN A 47 14.23 -6.83 -12.10
N ARG A 48 13.75 -6.06 -13.09
CA ARG A 48 14.59 -5.19 -13.91
C ARG A 48 14.68 -3.80 -13.29
N ALA A 49 15.90 -3.34 -13.02
CA ALA A 49 16.19 -2.01 -12.49
C ALA A 49 17.18 -1.30 -13.43
N GLY A 50 16.64 -0.49 -14.34
CA GLY A 50 17.43 0.12 -15.41
C GLY A 50 18.01 -0.95 -16.34
N LYS A 51 19.35 -0.99 -16.45
CA LYS A 51 20.07 -2.02 -17.23
C LYS A 51 20.36 -3.29 -16.43
N SER A 52 20.15 -3.27 -15.11
CA SER A 52 20.47 -4.40 -14.22
C SER A 52 19.25 -5.30 -13.99
N ILE A 53 19.52 -6.54 -13.60
CA ILE A 53 18.51 -7.54 -13.25
C ILE A 53 18.84 -8.12 -11.88
N ALA A 54 17.87 -8.05 -10.97
CA ALA A 54 17.90 -8.68 -9.68
C ALA A 54 17.12 -10.00 -9.72
N LEU A 55 17.64 -11.03 -9.07
CA LEU A 55 16.95 -12.30 -8.80
C LEU A 55 16.93 -12.52 -7.29
N LEU A 56 15.73 -12.73 -6.75
CA LEU A 56 15.46 -13.10 -5.37
C LEU A 56 14.86 -14.49 -5.34
N GLU A 57 15.40 -15.33 -4.48
CA GLU A 57 14.92 -16.67 -4.20
C GLU A 57 14.62 -16.78 -2.70
N THR A 58 13.47 -17.33 -2.35
CA THR A 58 13.10 -17.64 -0.97
C THR A 58 12.58 -19.06 -0.89
N VAL A 59 13.17 -19.87 -0.01
CA VAL A 59 12.70 -21.22 0.31
C VAL A 59 12.26 -21.23 1.75
N THR A 60 11.04 -21.68 2.00
CA THR A 60 10.45 -21.73 3.34
C THR A 60 9.98 -23.15 3.65
N SER A 61 10.33 -23.65 4.83
CA SER A 61 9.80 -24.94 5.32
C SER A 61 8.31 -24.84 5.62
N GLY A 62 7.57 -25.96 5.50
CA GLY A 62 6.12 -25.99 5.75
C GLY A 62 5.69 -25.62 7.18
N ASP A 63 6.62 -25.50 8.13
CA ASP A 63 6.38 -25.03 9.50
C ASP A 63 6.82 -23.57 9.75
N ASP A 64 7.22 -22.83 8.70
CA ASP A 64 7.73 -21.46 8.73
C ASP A 64 8.96 -21.24 9.64
N SER A 65 9.54 -22.32 10.18
CA SER A 65 10.61 -22.24 11.17
C SER A 65 11.99 -21.94 10.56
N ALA A 66 12.16 -22.22 9.27
CA ALA A 66 13.41 -22.03 8.58
C ALA A 66 13.24 -21.43 7.19
N ARG A 67 14.01 -20.36 6.94
CA ARG A 67 13.94 -19.56 5.73
C ARG A 67 15.32 -19.41 5.12
N LEU A 68 15.45 -19.83 3.87
CA LEU A 68 16.64 -19.59 3.05
C LEU A 68 16.33 -18.46 2.06
N VAL A 69 17.15 -17.42 2.02
CA VAL A 69 17.01 -16.30 1.07
C VAL A 69 18.28 -16.22 0.23
N ARG A 70 18.17 -16.22 -1.09
CA ARG A 70 19.30 -15.94 -1.99
C ARG A 70 18.99 -14.74 -2.87
N TYR A 71 19.99 -13.90 -3.11
CA TYR A 71 19.86 -12.70 -3.91
C TYR A 71 21.06 -12.56 -4.86
N TRP A 72 20.78 -12.29 -6.14
CA TRP A 72 21.80 -12.02 -7.15
C TRP A 72 21.45 -10.75 -7.90
N LEU A 73 22.44 -9.86 -8.09
CA LEU A 73 22.31 -8.67 -8.92
C LEU A 73 23.29 -8.76 -10.09
N LEU A 74 22.76 -8.65 -11.30
CA LEU A 74 23.52 -8.74 -12.55
C LEU A 74 23.40 -7.41 -13.31
N SER A 75 24.48 -6.99 -13.95
CA SER A 75 24.48 -5.83 -14.85
C SER A 75 25.24 -6.15 -16.15
N PRO A 76 24.94 -5.47 -17.26
CA PRO A 76 25.75 -5.60 -18.47
C PRO A 76 27.17 -5.10 -18.21
N ASP A 77 28.14 -5.74 -18.85
CA ASP A 77 29.52 -5.28 -18.90
C ASP A 77 29.62 -4.11 -19.89
N GLU A 78 29.98 -2.93 -19.41
CA GLU A 78 30.11 -1.73 -20.26
C GLU A 78 31.31 -1.83 -21.23
N SER A 79 32.27 -2.72 -20.95
CA SER A 79 33.47 -2.90 -21.76
C SER A 79 33.31 -3.94 -22.87
N SER A 80 32.26 -4.77 -22.82
CA SER A 80 32.07 -5.91 -23.70
C SER A 80 30.60 -6.14 -24.03
N GLU A 81 30.22 -5.85 -25.28
CA GLU A 81 28.83 -5.95 -25.72
C GLU A 81 28.29 -7.39 -25.60
N GLY A 82 27.13 -7.53 -24.95
CA GLY A 82 26.45 -8.81 -24.75
C GLY A 82 26.92 -9.63 -23.53
N LEU A 83 27.93 -9.17 -22.78
CA LEU A 83 28.37 -9.83 -21.55
C LEU A 83 27.69 -9.26 -20.31
N TRP A 84 27.50 -10.11 -19.30
CA TRP A 84 26.95 -9.72 -18.00
C TRP A 84 27.91 -10.05 -16.86
N MET A 85 27.91 -9.19 -15.84
CA MET A 85 28.72 -9.31 -14.64
C MET A 85 27.84 -9.39 -13.38
N LEU A 86 28.33 -10.14 -12.40
CA LEU A 86 27.74 -10.21 -11.06
C LEU A 86 28.19 -8.99 -10.25
N GLN A 87 27.21 -8.23 -9.74
CA GLN A 87 27.44 -7.09 -8.85
C GLN A 87 27.40 -7.52 -7.38
N THR A 88 26.41 -8.36 -7.02
CA THR A 88 26.34 -8.99 -5.70
C THR A 88 25.71 -10.37 -5.79
N ALA A 89 26.14 -11.24 -4.89
CA ALA A 89 25.50 -12.52 -4.59
C ALA A 89 25.45 -12.67 -3.07
N GLU A 90 24.26 -12.88 -2.54
CA GLU A 90 24.00 -12.98 -1.11
C GLU A 90 23.18 -14.23 -0.80
N LYS A 91 23.43 -14.79 0.37
CA LYS A 91 22.71 -15.92 0.94
C LYS A 91 22.43 -15.62 2.41
N ASN A 92 21.17 -15.65 2.80
CA ASN A 92 20.67 -15.25 4.13
C ASN A 92 21.17 -13.87 4.56
N HIS A 93 21.17 -12.92 3.62
CA HIS A 93 21.65 -11.54 3.83
C HIS A 93 23.16 -11.40 4.08
N GLU A 94 23.94 -12.46 3.89
CA GLU A 94 25.40 -12.43 3.91
C GLU A 94 25.97 -12.58 2.51
N LYS A 95 27.07 -11.86 2.22
CA LYS A 95 27.76 -11.94 0.94
C LYS A 95 28.37 -13.33 0.75
N LEU A 96 28.11 -13.95 -0.40
CA LEU A 96 28.69 -15.24 -0.75
C LEU A 96 30.21 -15.18 -0.88
N ASP A 97 30.89 -16.14 -0.28
CA ASP A 97 32.34 -16.34 -0.42
C ASP A 97 32.70 -16.66 -1.88
N GLU A 98 33.78 -16.06 -2.37
CA GLU A 98 34.19 -16.09 -3.77
C GLU A 98 34.37 -17.50 -4.33
N GLN A 99 34.78 -18.45 -3.48
CA GLN A 99 34.96 -19.85 -3.87
C GLN A 99 33.63 -20.54 -4.23
N TRP A 100 32.51 -20.12 -3.62
CA TRP A 100 31.19 -20.76 -3.79
C TRP A 100 30.30 -20.09 -4.83
N ILE A 101 30.63 -18.86 -5.26
CA ILE A 101 29.82 -18.08 -6.22
C ILE A 101 29.56 -18.85 -7.52
N ASN A 102 30.57 -19.53 -8.06
CA ASN A 102 30.39 -20.23 -9.34
C ASN A 102 29.44 -21.40 -9.22
N ASP A 103 29.52 -22.15 -8.12
CA ASP A 103 28.70 -23.33 -7.90
C ASP A 103 27.25 -22.93 -7.59
N GLU A 104 27.04 -21.87 -6.80
CA GLU A 104 25.69 -21.32 -6.52
C GLU A 104 25.02 -20.69 -7.76
N LEU A 105 25.80 -20.07 -8.66
CA LEU A 105 25.27 -19.57 -9.94
C LEU A 105 24.86 -20.73 -10.86
N GLU A 106 25.65 -21.80 -10.90
CA GLU A 106 25.36 -22.98 -11.70
C GLU A 106 24.10 -23.70 -11.18
N GLU A 107 23.96 -23.79 -9.85
CA GLU A 107 22.78 -24.33 -9.19
C GLU A 107 21.53 -23.47 -9.46
N ALA A 108 21.63 -22.13 -9.37
CA ALA A 108 20.54 -21.20 -9.66
C ALA A 108 20.06 -21.30 -11.12
N ILE A 109 20.99 -21.46 -12.07
CA ILE A 109 20.66 -21.68 -13.49
C ILE A 109 19.92 -23.01 -13.67
N GLY A 110 20.45 -24.09 -13.10
CA GLY A 110 19.80 -25.42 -13.19
C GLY A 110 18.39 -25.40 -12.62
N ARG A 111 18.19 -24.69 -11.51
CA ARG A 111 16.88 -24.49 -10.86
C ARG A 111 15.87 -23.72 -11.70
N LEU A 112 16.31 -22.71 -12.43
CA LEU A 112 15.43 -21.93 -13.31
C LEU A 112 15.10 -22.67 -14.62
N GLU A 113 15.99 -23.54 -15.10
CA GLU A 113 15.79 -24.32 -16.31
C GLU A 113 14.91 -25.55 -16.07
N ASP A 114 15.06 -26.22 -14.91
CA ASP A 114 14.22 -27.34 -14.51
C ASP A 114 13.88 -27.26 -13.00
N PRO A 115 12.78 -26.58 -12.65
CA PRO A 115 12.37 -26.42 -11.25
C PRO A 115 11.94 -27.74 -10.57
N GLN A 116 11.71 -28.81 -11.34
CA GLN A 116 11.29 -30.12 -10.83
C GLN A 116 12.44 -31.13 -10.75
N ALA A 117 13.53 -30.97 -11.52
CA ALA A 117 14.66 -31.92 -11.53
C ALA A 117 15.80 -31.61 -10.56
N SER A 118 15.80 -30.46 -9.89
CA SER A 118 16.92 -30.08 -9.01
C SER A 118 16.76 -30.60 -7.57
N SER A 119 17.07 -31.88 -7.35
CA SER A 119 17.45 -32.37 -6.02
C SER A 119 18.96 -32.17 -5.82
N SER A 120 19.44 -31.11 -5.13
CA SER A 120 20.86 -31.09 -4.66
C SER A 120 21.29 -29.86 -3.82
N ILE A 121 21.77 -30.17 -2.61
CA ILE A 121 22.96 -29.63 -1.89
C ILE A 121 23.02 -28.12 -1.61
N LEU A 122 22.27 -27.65 -0.61
CA LEU A 122 22.78 -26.79 0.47
C LEU A 122 21.69 -26.61 1.53
N GLU A 123 21.91 -27.28 2.65
CA GLU A 123 20.99 -27.42 3.77
C GLU A 123 20.63 -26.09 4.42
N ILE A 124 19.37 -26.02 4.83
CA ILE A 124 18.83 -25.13 5.84
C ILE A 124 19.70 -25.25 7.12
N PRO A 125 20.26 -24.16 7.69
CA PRO A 125 21.02 -24.28 8.93
C PRO A 125 20.08 -24.59 10.11
N LYS A 126 20.35 -25.69 10.84
CA LYS A 126 19.87 -25.86 12.22
C LYS A 126 20.93 -25.31 13.18
N ALA A 127 20.52 -24.44 14.10
CA ALA A 127 21.31 -24.13 15.27
C ALA A 127 21.44 -25.38 16.16
N ARG A 128 22.68 -25.80 16.47
CA ARG A 128 22.96 -26.56 17.71
C ARG A 128 24.42 -26.48 18.16
N ILE A 129 24.58 -25.90 19.35
CA ILE A 129 25.66 -26.18 20.29
C ILE A 129 25.42 -27.59 20.86
N SER A 130 26.41 -28.50 20.82
CA SER A 130 26.75 -29.46 21.89
C SER A 130 27.74 -30.55 21.43
N GLY A 131 28.88 -30.64 22.15
CA GLY A 131 29.61 -31.85 22.62
C GLY A 131 29.79 -33.13 21.75
N GLU A 132 31.06 -33.53 21.65
CA GLU A 132 31.73 -34.83 21.34
C GLU A 132 30.96 -36.19 21.52
N PRO A 133 31.53 -37.37 21.14
CA PRO A 133 32.67 -37.72 20.26
C PRO A 133 32.34 -38.80 19.19
N VAL A 134 33.27 -39.05 18.26
CA VAL A 134 33.19 -40.17 17.27
C VAL A 134 33.98 -41.41 17.78
N PRO A 135 33.46 -42.65 17.63
CA PRO A 135 34.12 -43.85 18.13
C PRO A 135 35.23 -44.38 17.19
N VAL A 136 36.10 -45.20 17.78
CA VAL A 136 37.32 -45.80 17.23
C VAL A 136 37.09 -47.29 16.85
N LEU A 137 37.92 -47.80 15.92
CA LEU A 137 38.18 -49.19 15.45
C LEU A 137 37.34 -49.71 14.27
N SER A 138 37.91 -50.41 13.27
CA SER A 138 38.78 -51.58 13.43
C SER A 138 39.72 -51.88 12.23
N ARG A 139 40.74 -52.68 12.53
CA ARG A 139 41.73 -53.27 11.62
C ARG A 139 41.19 -54.54 10.95
N GLY A 140 41.59 -54.78 9.71
CA GLY A 140 41.61 -56.11 9.06
C GLY A 140 42.14 -55.96 7.63
N ALA A 141 43.38 -56.35 7.33
CA ALA A 141 43.82 -57.71 7.00
C ALA A 141 44.22 -57.79 5.52
N PHE A 142 45.52 -57.82 5.23
CA PHE A 142 46.01 -58.56 4.06
C PHE A 142 47.44 -59.05 4.29
N ALA A 143 47.54 -60.35 4.55
CA ALA A 143 48.76 -61.13 4.44
C ALA A 143 48.45 -62.33 3.56
N ARG A 144 49.10 -62.46 2.39
CA ARG A 144 49.52 -63.77 1.85
C ARG A 144 50.41 -63.70 0.62
N ARG A 145 51.34 -64.67 0.59
CA ARG A 145 52.25 -65.16 -0.48
C ARG A 145 53.65 -64.53 -0.42
N PHE A 146 54.76 -65.29 -0.36
CA PHE A 146 55.05 -66.63 -0.90
C PHE A 146 56.05 -67.40 0.01
N ARG A 147 55.94 -68.74 0.00
CA ARG A 147 56.87 -69.80 0.49
C ARG A 147 57.86 -70.08 -0.67
N GLU A 148 59.19 -70.22 -0.55
CA GLU A 148 59.97 -71.35 -0.02
C GLU A 148 61.44 -71.08 -0.41
N PHE A 149 62.40 -71.30 0.50
CA PHE A 149 63.61 -72.12 0.31
C PHE A 149 64.42 -72.17 1.61
N ALA A 150 64.89 -73.37 1.97
CA ALA A 150 65.78 -73.72 3.06
C ALA A 150 67.11 -72.92 3.03
N GLY A 151 67.93 -72.77 4.06
CA GLY A 151 68.01 -73.41 5.36
C GLY A 151 69.19 -72.79 6.13
N LEU A 152 69.13 -72.89 7.46
CA LEU A 152 70.27 -72.85 8.40
C LEU A 152 71.33 -71.74 8.22
N SER A 153 70.97 -70.48 8.50
CA SER A 153 71.93 -69.42 8.94
C SER A 153 71.28 -68.24 9.71
N PHE A 154 70.03 -68.39 10.19
CA PHE A 154 69.20 -67.21 10.50
C PHE A 154 68.97 -66.85 11.98
N PHE A 155 69.36 -67.68 12.96
CA PHE A 155 68.95 -67.38 14.34
C PHE A 155 69.73 -66.22 15.00
N VAL A 156 71.01 -66.01 14.67
CA VAL A 156 71.82 -64.92 15.26
C VAL A 156 71.70 -63.62 14.43
N ALA A 157 71.70 -63.72 13.10
CA ALA A 157 71.48 -62.56 12.23
C ALA A 157 70.03 -62.04 12.31
N GLY A 158 69.05 -62.92 12.44
CA GLY A 158 67.65 -62.57 12.61
C GLY A 158 67.39 -61.79 13.88
N PHE A 159 68.01 -62.13 15.01
CA PHE A 159 67.81 -61.44 16.29
C PHE A 159 68.44 -60.04 16.31
N VAL A 160 69.63 -59.86 15.71
CA VAL A 160 70.29 -58.55 15.58
C VAL A 160 69.54 -57.66 14.59
N ILE A 161 69.04 -58.22 13.48
CA ILE A 161 68.18 -57.49 12.55
C ILE A 161 66.84 -57.16 13.20
N LEU A 162 66.22 -58.05 13.98
CA LEU A 162 64.95 -57.77 14.68
C LEU A 162 65.13 -56.69 15.77
N ALA A 163 66.24 -56.71 16.50
CA ALA A 163 66.57 -55.70 17.52
C ALA A 163 66.92 -54.35 16.89
N ALA A 164 67.69 -54.34 15.80
CA ALA A 164 67.98 -53.13 15.03
C ALA A 164 66.73 -52.56 14.34
N PHE A 165 65.87 -53.43 13.79
CA PHE A 165 64.59 -53.05 13.21
C PHE A 165 63.64 -52.54 14.29
N SER A 166 63.58 -53.17 15.46
CA SER A 166 62.80 -52.71 16.62
C SER A 166 63.29 -51.35 17.14
N SER A 167 64.61 -51.14 17.25
CA SER A 167 65.20 -49.86 17.67
C SER A 167 64.98 -48.74 16.63
N LEU A 168 65.05 -49.06 15.34
CA LEU A 168 64.72 -48.15 14.24
C LEU A 168 63.22 -47.81 14.22
N GLN A 169 62.35 -48.79 14.43
CA GLN A 169 60.90 -48.59 14.53
C GLN A 169 60.55 -47.74 15.77
N TYR A 170 61.23 -47.97 16.89
CA TYR A 170 61.08 -47.17 18.12
C TYR A 170 61.56 -45.72 17.93
N HIS A 171 62.70 -45.51 17.27
CA HIS A 171 63.17 -44.15 16.93
C HIS A 171 62.28 -43.44 15.91
N ARG A 172 61.68 -44.17 14.96
CA ARG A 172 60.68 -43.63 14.04
C ARG A 172 59.40 -43.27 14.78
N MET A 173 58.97 -44.10 15.73
CA MET A 173 57.80 -43.85 16.56
C MET A 173 57.99 -42.61 17.44
N ILE A 174 59.14 -42.44 18.09
CA ILE A 174 59.42 -41.23 18.91
C ILE A 174 59.44 -39.97 18.04
N ARG A 175 60.03 -40.03 16.84
CA ARG A 175 59.98 -38.90 15.88
C ARG A 175 58.55 -38.61 15.45
N LEU A 176 57.79 -39.64 15.09
CA LEU A 176 56.38 -39.49 14.70
C LEU A 176 55.55 -38.86 15.84
N VAL A 177 55.72 -39.31 17.10
CA VAL A 177 55.02 -38.74 18.25
C VAL A 177 55.42 -37.27 18.48
N ARG A 178 56.70 -36.93 18.29
CA ARG A 178 57.16 -35.54 18.40
C ARG A 178 56.59 -34.67 17.28
N ASP A 179 56.60 -35.15 16.05
CA ASP A 179 56.07 -34.46 14.88
C ASP A 179 54.55 -34.29 14.99
N ILE A 180 53.83 -35.31 15.49
CA ILE A 180 52.41 -35.25 15.81
C ILE A 180 52.14 -34.23 16.91
N ASN A 181 52.89 -34.23 18.01
CA ASN A 181 52.70 -33.26 19.09
C ASN A 181 52.97 -31.83 18.64
N GLN A 182 53.98 -31.62 17.78
CA GLN A 182 54.28 -30.31 17.22
C GLN A 182 53.20 -29.86 16.21
N ALA A 183 52.70 -30.77 15.38
CA ALA A 183 51.58 -30.51 14.48
C ALA A 183 50.27 -30.21 15.23
N ILE A 184 49.98 -30.93 16.31
CA ILE A 184 48.85 -30.67 17.20
C ILE A 184 48.98 -29.29 17.87
N GLY A 185 50.17 -28.94 18.37
CA GLY A 185 50.43 -27.62 18.95
C GLY A 185 50.22 -26.48 17.96
N LEU A 186 50.75 -26.61 16.74
CA LEU A 186 50.56 -25.63 15.67
C LEU A 186 49.11 -25.54 15.20
N SER A 187 48.39 -26.67 15.13
CA SER A 187 46.96 -26.71 14.80
C SER A 187 46.12 -26.03 15.88
N SER A 188 46.42 -26.30 17.15
CA SER A 188 45.72 -25.70 18.29
C SER A 188 45.95 -24.18 18.38
N SER A 189 47.17 -23.70 18.13
CA SER A 189 47.45 -22.25 18.08
C SER A 189 46.79 -21.56 16.88
N ARG A 190 46.67 -22.22 15.73
CA ARG A 190 45.92 -21.69 14.58
C ARG A 190 44.43 -21.64 14.86
N GLN A 191 43.89 -22.67 15.51
CA GLN A 191 42.49 -22.70 15.94
C GLN A 191 42.18 -21.62 16.98
N SER A 192 43.08 -21.37 17.96
CA SER A 192 42.87 -20.30 18.94
C SER A 192 42.93 -18.91 18.33
N LEU A 193 43.82 -18.67 17.37
CA LEU A 193 43.86 -17.41 16.60
C LEU A 193 42.61 -17.23 15.74
N ALA A 194 42.13 -18.31 15.10
CA ALA A 194 40.88 -18.28 14.34
C ALA A 194 39.67 -17.98 15.24
N LEU A 195 39.59 -18.61 16.41
CA LEU A 195 38.53 -18.36 17.40
C LEU A 195 38.58 -16.92 17.91
N LYS A 196 39.77 -16.39 18.24
CA LYS A 196 39.93 -15.00 18.68
C LYS A 196 39.52 -14.01 17.58
N SER A 197 39.89 -14.28 16.33
CA SER A 197 39.46 -13.47 15.19
C SER A 197 37.94 -13.55 14.95
N MET A 198 37.31 -14.69 15.22
CA MET A 198 35.86 -14.84 15.16
C MET A 198 35.17 -14.05 16.30
N GLU A 199 35.72 -14.08 17.51
CA GLU A 199 35.24 -13.31 18.66
C GLU A 199 35.28 -11.80 18.37
N GLU A 200 36.42 -11.30 17.86
CA GLU A 200 36.54 -9.88 17.46
C GLU A 200 35.55 -9.48 16.34
N ARG A 201 35.26 -10.40 15.40
CA ARG A 201 34.24 -10.17 14.36
C ARG A 201 32.82 -10.18 14.92
N LEU A 202 32.51 -11.07 15.87
CA LEU A 202 31.22 -11.12 16.54
C LEU A 202 30.96 -9.84 17.34
N ASP A 203 31.96 -9.35 18.08
CA ASP A 203 31.86 -8.08 18.81
C ASP A 203 31.62 -6.89 17.86
N THR A 204 32.27 -6.90 16.69
CA THR A 204 32.07 -5.87 15.67
C THR A 204 30.65 -5.92 15.10
N LEU A 205 30.15 -7.13 14.78
CA LEU A 205 28.79 -7.33 14.27
C LEU A 205 27.74 -6.93 15.30
N ASP A 206 27.93 -7.26 16.57
CA ASP A 206 27.02 -6.86 17.66
C ASP A 206 26.94 -5.33 17.78
N SER A 207 28.09 -4.66 17.70
CA SER A 207 28.15 -3.20 17.67
C SER A 207 27.45 -2.58 16.46
N GLU A 208 27.59 -3.17 15.28
CA GLU A 208 26.90 -2.73 14.06
C GLU A 208 25.39 -2.93 14.13
N VAL A 209 24.94 -4.07 14.67
CA VAL A 209 23.51 -4.36 14.89
C VAL A 209 22.89 -3.38 15.88
N GLU A 210 23.55 -3.10 17.00
CA GLU A 210 23.05 -2.11 17.97
C GLU A 210 23.03 -0.69 17.40
N LYS A 211 24.00 -0.33 16.55
CA LYS A 211 23.98 0.93 15.81
C LYS A 211 22.78 0.99 14.84
N LEU A 212 22.59 -0.04 14.03
CA LEU A 212 21.45 -0.13 13.10
C LEU A 212 20.11 -0.06 13.83
N ARG A 213 19.98 -0.75 14.97
CA ARG A 213 18.81 -0.68 15.83
C ARG A 213 18.53 0.75 16.30
N THR A 214 19.57 1.44 16.76
CA THR A 214 19.46 2.83 17.20
C THR A 214 19.08 3.76 16.05
N ASP A 215 19.66 3.55 14.86
CA ASP A 215 19.35 4.35 13.68
C ASP A 215 17.91 4.12 13.21
N VAL A 216 17.44 2.86 13.18
CA VAL A 216 16.03 2.52 12.86
C VAL A 216 15.07 3.16 13.87
N GLN A 217 15.37 3.11 15.17
CA GLN A 217 14.55 3.76 16.19
C GLN A 217 14.51 5.29 16.00
N ARG A 218 15.64 5.90 15.66
CA ARG A 218 15.72 7.34 15.38
C ARG A 218 14.91 7.73 14.15
N GLU A 219 15.05 6.98 13.05
CA GLU A 219 14.30 7.20 11.81
C GLU A 219 12.79 7.01 12.02
N TRP A 220 12.39 6.01 12.81
CA TRP A 220 10.98 5.80 13.15
C TRP A 220 10.41 6.96 13.98
N GLY A 221 11.17 7.46 14.97
CA GLY A 221 10.79 8.65 15.74
C GLY A 221 10.71 9.91 14.87
N ALA A 222 11.64 10.10 13.94
CA ALA A 222 11.61 11.20 12.99
C ALA A 222 10.39 11.11 12.06
N PHE A 223 10.06 9.91 11.57
CA PHE A 223 8.85 9.67 10.80
C PHE A 223 7.58 9.97 11.59
N GLU A 224 7.49 9.49 12.84
CA GLU A 224 6.32 9.74 13.68
C GLU A 224 6.14 11.24 13.95
N PHE A 225 7.23 11.94 14.26
CA PHE A 225 7.24 13.39 14.44
C PHE A 225 6.77 14.10 13.17
N SER A 226 7.38 13.79 12.01
CA SER A 226 7.02 14.41 10.73
C SER A 226 5.56 14.17 10.40
N ARG A 227 5.05 12.95 10.60
CA ARG A 227 3.66 12.55 10.36
C ARG A 227 2.69 13.38 11.20
N LYS A 228 2.87 13.39 12.53
CA LYS A 228 2.02 14.14 13.47
C LYS A 228 2.09 15.64 13.24
N HIS A 229 3.30 16.17 13.04
CA HIS A 229 3.50 17.59 12.80
C HIS A 229 2.83 18.06 11.50
N THR A 230 2.95 17.27 10.43
CA THR A 230 2.30 17.57 9.15
C THR A 230 0.77 17.58 9.28
N ALA A 231 0.18 16.54 9.90
CA ALA A 231 -1.27 16.48 10.12
C ALA A 231 -1.77 17.66 10.96
N MET A 232 -1.06 17.99 12.06
CA MET A 232 -1.42 19.11 12.93
C MET A 232 -1.35 20.45 12.19
N ASN A 233 -0.29 20.71 11.42
CA ASN A 233 -0.17 21.93 10.62
C ASN A 233 -1.31 22.04 9.61
N LEU A 234 -1.69 20.93 8.99
CA LEU A 234 -2.78 20.91 8.03
C LEU A 234 -4.15 21.18 8.68
N HIS A 235 -4.39 20.63 9.88
CA HIS A 235 -5.57 21.01 10.69
C HIS A 235 -5.56 22.50 11.03
N THR A 236 -4.42 23.05 11.45
CA THR A 236 -4.32 24.49 11.74
C THR A 236 -4.63 25.33 10.50
N GLN A 237 -4.08 24.97 9.34
CA GLN A 237 -4.40 25.64 8.07
C GLN A 237 -5.89 25.53 7.71
N ALA A 238 -6.54 24.40 8.00
CA ALA A 238 -7.96 24.22 7.79
C ALA A 238 -8.79 25.21 8.64
N GLU A 239 -8.39 25.44 9.89
CA GLU A 239 -9.04 26.39 10.80
C GLU A 239 -8.82 27.85 10.41
N GLU A 240 -7.69 28.17 9.76
CA GLU A 240 -7.39 29.52 9.25
C GLU A 240 -8.15 29.89 7.97
N LEU A 241 -8.72 28.90 7.25
CA LEU A 241 -9.48 29.16 6.04
C LEU A 241 -10.77 29.96 6.33
N PRO A 242 -11.12 30.93 5.48
CA PRO A 242 -12.35 31.69 5.66
C PRO A 242 -13.58 30.77 5.51
N TRP A 243 -14.65 31.11 6.21
CA TRP A 243 -15.92 30.35 6.21
C TRP A 243 -16.51 30.08 4.82
N SER A 244 -16.19 30.90 3.82
CA SER A 244 -16.60 30.71 2.43
C SER A 244 -15.90 29.53 1.73
N GLN A 245 -14.79 29.03 2.29
CA GLN A 245 -14.01 27.89 1.77
C GLN A 245 -14.31 26.59 2.53
N TYR A 246 -15.59 26.33 2.80
CA TYR A 246 -16.03 25.19 3.61
C TYR A 246 -15.58 23.83 3.06
N SER A 247 -15.78 23.58 1.77
CA SER A 247 -15.37 22.33 1.13
C SER A 247 -13.86 22.11 1.26
N ARG A 248 -13.08 23.18 1.09
CA ARG A 248 -11.62 23.17 1.26
C ARG A 248 -11.21 22.89 2.70
N LYS A 249 -11.86 23.51 3.68
CA LYS A 249 -11.65 23.22 5.11
C LYS A 249 -11.89 21.73 5.40
N ARG A 250 -13.02 21.17 4.96
CA ARG A 250 -13.32 19.73 5.13
C ARG A 250 -12.27 18.84 4.47
N ALA A 251 -11.85 19.16 3.24
CA ALA A 251 -10.84 18.40 2.54
C ALA A 251 -9.47 18.44 3.24
N TYR A 252 -9.12 19.56 3.88
CA TYR A 252 -7.88 19.68 4.67
C TYR A 252 -7.93 18.82 5.94
N HIS A 253 -9.03 18.86 6.70
CA HIS A 253 -9.20 17.95 7.85
C HIS A 253 -9.13 16.49 7.41
N TYR A 254 -9.82 16.16 6.32
CA TYR A 254 -9.81 14.81 5.76
C TYR A 254 -8.38 14.35 5.41
N LEU A 255 -7.61 15.16 4.66
CA LEU A 255 -6.24 14.81 4.30
C LEU A 255 -5.31 14.78 5.52
N ALA A 256 -5.57 15.58 6.55
CA ALA A 256 -4.82 15.53 7.81
C ALA A 256 -5.03 14.20 8.54
N ASP A 257 -6.27 13.70 8.64
CA ASP A 257 -6.57 12.39 9.24
C ASP A 257 -5.89 11.24 8.46
N ARG A 258 -5.82 11.37 7.12
CA ARG A 258 -5.11 10.41 6.24
C ARG A 258 -3.61 10.45 6.45
N ILE A 259 -3.03 11.63 6.65
CA ILE A 259 -1.61 11.79 6.99
C ILE A 259 -1.35 11.22 8.38
N GLU A 260 -2.24 11.44 9.35
CA GLU A 260 -2.10 10.89 10.70
C GLU A 260 -2.15 9.35 10.72
N SER A 261 -2.82 8.72 9.75
CA SER A 261 -2.84 7.26 9.56
C SER A 261 -1.79 6.72 8.58
N ALA A 262 -0.92 7.58 8.03
CA ALA A 262 0.08 7.18 7.06
C ALA A 262 1.11 6.20 7.63
N ALA A 263 1.48 5.20 6.83
CA ALA A 263 2.47 4.17 7.18
C ALA A 263 3.87 4.47 6.62
N SER A 264 3.99 5.41 5.68
CA SER A 264 5.27 5.79 5.07
C SER A 264 5.30 7.26 4.64
N TYR A 265 6.50 7.82 4.47
CA TYR A 265 6.68 9.17 3.92
C TYR A 265 6.06 9.33 2.51
N ARG A 266 6.06 8.27 1.71
CA ARG A 266 5.41 8.27 0.40
C ARG A 266 3.91 8.55 0.52
N ASP A 267 3.26 7.97 1.52
CA ASP A 267 1.83 8.17 1.75
C ASP A 267 1.56 9.61 2.19
N ILE A 268 2.40 10.16 3.09
CA ILE A 268 2.33 11.57 3.49
C ILE A 268 2.46 12.49 2.27
N ILE A 269 3.50 12.31 1.44
CA ILE A 269 3.73 13.11 0.23
C ILE A 269 2.55 12.99 -0.73
N ARG A 270 2.00 11.78 -0.90
CA ARG A 270 0.82 11.55 -1.74
C ARG A 270 -0.38 12.36 -1.25
N GLU A 271 -0.69 12.35 0.04
CA GLU A 271 -1.86 13.10 0.53
C GLU A 271 -1.63 14.62 0.47
N ILE A 272 -0.42 15.10 0.77
CA ILE A 272 -0.06 16.52 0.58
C ILE A 272 -0.21 16.95 -0.89
N SER A 273 0.19 16.11 -1.84
CA SER A 273 0.09 16.44 -3.27
C SER A 273 -1.34 16.60 -3.78
N ARG A 274 -2.34 16.17 -2.99
CA ARG A 274 -3.76 16.24 -3.33
C ARG A 274 -4.47 17.43 -2.68
N LEU A 275 -3.73 18.29 -1.97
CA LEU A 275 -4.31 19.44 -1.30
C LEU A 275 -5.03 20.34 -2.30
N PRO A 276 -6.34 20.61 -2.09
CA PRO A 276 -7.10 21.42 -3.01
C PRO A 276 -6.76 22.91 -2.88
N GLU A 277 -6.67 23.61 -4.02
CA GLU A 277 -6.43 25.06 -4.06
C GLU A 277 -7.72 25.88 -3.93
N ASP A 278 -8.87 25.28 -4.23
CA ASP A 278 -10.18 25.92 -4.20
C ASP A 278 -11.28 24.93 -3.75
N ASN A 279 -12.51 25.41 -3.57
CA ASN A 279 -13.64 24.56 -3.17
C ASN A 279 -14.01 23.50 -4.22
N ALA A 280 -13.81 23.77 -5.52
CA ALA A 280 -14.14 22.83 -6.59
C ALA A 280 -13.24 21.59 -6.52
N GLN A 281 -11.94 21.83 -6.37
CA GLN A 281 -10.95 20.78 -6.16
C GLN A 281 -11.20 20.05 -4.84
N ALA A 282 -11.62 20.76 -3.80
CA ALA A 282 -11.90 20.15 -2.51
C ALA A 282 -13.11 19.21 -2.52
N GLU A 283 -14.21 19.62 -3.16
CA GLU A 283 -15.36 18.76 -3.41
C GLU A 283 -14.97 17.53 -4.21
N THR A 284 -14.06 17.72 -5.16
CA THR A 284 -13.49 16.62 -5.93
C THR A 284 -12.74 15.64 -5.04
N VAL A 285 -11.83 16.11 -4.18
CA VAL A 285 -11.06 15.27 -3.24
C VAL A 285 -11.98 14.50 -2.29
N LEU A 286 -13.01 15.16 -1.75
CA LEU A 286 -13.97 14.55 -0.83
C LEU A 286 -14.86 13.52 -1.51
N ALA A 287 -15.23 13.74 -2.77
CA ALA A 287 -16.09 12.83 -3.51
C ALA A 287 -15.41 11.50 -3.92
N VAL A 288 -14.07 11.42 -3.86
CA VAL A 288 -13.30 10.19 -4.21
C VAL A 288 -13.23 9.22 -3.06
N ASP A 289 -13.39 9.68 -1.83
CA ASP A 289 -13.32 8.78 -0.68
C ASP A 289 -14.63 8.04 -0.49
N ARG A 290 -14.81 6.99 -1.29
CA ARG A 290 -16.00 6.13 -1.21
C ARG A 290 -16.21 5.50 0.18
N ALA A 291 -15.17 5.41 1.02
CA ALA A 291 -15.30 4.91 2.38
C ALA A 291 -15.87 5.96 3.36
N ASN A 292 -15.82 7.24 3.01
CA ASN A 292 -16.32 8.37 3.81
C ASN A 292 -17.42 9.18 3.11
N ILE A 293 -17.98 8.67 2.00
CA ILE A 293 -19.22 9.22 1.44
C ILE A 293 -20.31 9.03 2.48
N VAL A 294 -20.78 10.14 3.05
CA VAL A 294 -22.00 10.16 3.84
C VAL A 294 -23.14 10.35 2.83
N PRO A 295 -23.92 9.31 2.50
CA PRO A 295 -24.98 9.45 1.53
C PRO A 295 -26.02 10.45 2.05
N LEU A 296 -26.71 11.13 1.14
CA LEU A 296 -27.80 12.05 1.47
C LEU A 296 -28.91 11.33 2.27
N SER A 297 -29.07 10.02 2.05
CA SER A 297 -29.95 9.16 2.84
C SER A 297 -29.56 9.01 4.33
N SER A 298 -28.34 9.40 4.74
CA SER A 298 -27.93 9.49 6.14
C SER A 298 -28.47 10.72 6.86
N TYR A 299 -29.12 11.63 6.14
CA TYR A 299 -29.76 12.82 6.71
C TYR A 299 -31.29 12.66 6.73
N THR A 300 -31.93 13.44 7.58
CA THR A 300 -33.40 13.61 7.64
C THR A 300 -33.74 15.05 7.30
N THR A 301 -34.86 15.26 6.59
CA THR A 301 -35.37 16.61 6.34
C THR A 301 -35.87 17.24 7.64
N THR A 302 -35.43 18.45 7.95
CA THR A 302 -35.93 19.23 9.11
C THR A 302 -37.40 19.61 8.97
N ILE A 303 -37.91 19.62 7.73
CA ILE A 303 -39.26 20.06 7.38
C ILE A 303 -40.07 18.83 6.96
N ALA A 304 -41.10 18.53 7.74
CA ALA A 304 -41.98 17.40 7.47
C ALA A 304 -42.65 17.53 6.10
N GLY A 305 -42.77 16.40 5.40
CA GLY A 305 -43.43 16.29 4.10
C GLY A 305 -42.51 16.46 2.89
N LEU A 306 -41.28 16.98 3.06
CA LEU A 306 -40.30 17.09 1.97
C LEU A 306 -39.57 15.76 1.76
N SER A 307 -39.41 15.35 0.50
CA SER A 307 -38.54 14.27 0.06
C SER A 307 -37.19 14.81 -0.45
N PHE A 308 -36.27 13.91 -0.80
CA PHE A 308 -35.04 14.31 -1.47
C PHE A 308 -35.34 14.81 -2.89
N PRO A 309 -34.72 15.92 -3.33
CA PRO A 309 -35.01 16.57 -4.62
C PRO A 309 -34.24 15.95 -5.80
N VAL A 310 -33.64 14.77 -5.62
CA VAL A 310 -32.75 14.12 -6.58
C VAL A 310 -33.08 12.64 -6.73
N ARG A 311 -32.86 12.12 -7.92
CA ARG A 311 -33.14 10.71 -8.25
C ARG A 311 -32.27 10.21 -9.40
N ILE A 312 -31.86 8.95 -9.36
CA ILE A 312 -31.31 8.26 -10.53
C ILE A 312 -32.46 7.71 -11.36
N ASP A 313 -32.46 7.92 -12.68
CA ASP A 313 -33.52 7.41 -13.54
C ASP A 313 -33.67 5.89 -13.39
N GLY A 314 -34.89 5.43 -13.10
CA GLY A 314 -35.20 4.03 -12.79
C GLY A 314 -35.05 3.62 -11.31
N LYS A 315 -34.62 4.51 -10.42
CA LYS A 315 -34.59 4.31 -8.96
C LYS A 315 -35.56 5.24 -8.25
N ASP A 316 -35.82 4.98 -6.97
CA ASP A 316 -36.56 5.88 -6.09
C ASP A 316 -35.73 7.10 -5.67
N ALA A 317 -36.40 8.19 -5.27
CA ALA A 317 -35.76 9.42 -4.78
C ALA A 317 -35.37 9.27 -3.29
N ASP A 318 -34.52 8.29 -2.98
CA ASP A 318 -34.15 7.89 -1.62
C ASP A 318 -32.84 8.55 -1.10
N GLY A 319 -32.14 9.28 -1.97
CA GLY A 319 -30.89 9.96 -1.65
C GLY A 319 -29.68 9.03 -1.45
N ALA A 320 -29.79 7.73 -1.70
CA ALA A 320 -28.71 6.78 -1.42
C ALA A 320 -27.48 6.97 -2.33
N ASP A 321 -27.69 7.36 -3.58
CA ASP A 321 -26.64 7.55 -4.58
C ASP A 321 -26.07 8.99 -4.63
N PHE A 322 -26.52 9.84 -3.71
CA PHE A 322 -26.21 11.26 -3.69
C PHE A 322 -25.51 11.65 -2.39
N MET A 323 -24.78 12.76 -2.40
CA MET A 323 -24.11 13.33 -1.23
C MET A 323 -24.29 14.85 -1.24
N ILE A 324 -24.35 15.45 -0.04
CA ILE A 324 -24.21 16.89 0.12
C ILE A 324 -22.72 17.25 -0.03
N SER A 325 -22.35 17.90 -1.14
CA SER A 325 -20.96 18.33 -1.38
C SER A 325 -20.63 19.63 -0.65
N SER A 326 -21.62 20.54 -0.57
CA SER A 326 -21.50 21.86 0.03
C SER A 326 -22.86 22.29 0.61
N GLY A 327 -22.84 23.26 1.52
CA GLY A 327 -24.00 23.64 2.33
C GLY A 327 -23.90 23.16 3.79
N PHE A 328 -24.42 23.96 4.71
CA PHE A 328 -24.16 23.86 6.15
C PHE A 328 -25.09 22.84 6.85
N GLY A 329 -24.72 21.55 6.88
CA GLY A 329 -25.52 20.47 7.47
C GLY A 329 -25.18 20.03 8.90
N GLU A 330 -24.02 20.40 9.48
CA GLU A 330 -23.54 19.67 10.69
C GLU A 330 -23.58 20.45 12.01
N LEU A 331 -23.68 21.78 12.04
CA LEU A 331 -23.64 22.54 13.30
C LEU A 331 -24.41 23.87 13.24
N ARG A 332 -25.72 23.90 13.53
CA ARG A 332 -26.41 25.16 13.85
C ARG A 332 -27.41 25.05 15.01
N PRO A 333 -27.35 25.98 15.99
CA PRO A 333 -28.31 26.06 17.11
C PRO A 333 -29.74 26.51 16.74
N SER A 334 -29.98 27.06 15.55
CA SER A 334 -31.34 27.42 15.11
C SER A 334 -31.59 27.25 13.61
N ASP A 335 -32.86 27.00 13.31
CA ASP A 335 -33.49 26.72 12.01
C ASP A 335 -33.75 27.98 11.15
N LEU A 336 -33.84 29.16 11.79
CA LEU A 336 -34.03 30.47 11.16
C LEU A 336 -32.97 31.47 11.62
N HIS A 337 -32.31 32.18 10.69
CA HIS A 337 -31.47 33.34 11.03
C HIS A 337 -31.49 34.44 9.96
N SER A 338 -31.52 35.68 10.45
CA SER A 338 -31.38 36.95 9.73
C SER A 338 -30.05 37.67 10.07
N GLY A 339 -29.01 36.92 10.43
CA GLY A 339 -27.73 37.47 10.86
C GLY A 339 -26.97 38.14 9.71
N ARG A 340 -26.34 39.29 9.98
CA ARG A 340 -25.52 40.10 9.03
C ARG A 340 -24.21 39.42 8.57
N TYR A 341 -24.16 38.10 8.61
CA TYR A 341 -23.07 37.29 8.10
C TYR A 341 -23.68 36.37 7.04
N PHE A 342 -23.15 36.38 5.82
CA PHE A 342 -23.55 35.50 4.74
C PHE A 342 -22.93 34.12 4.94
N PRO A 343 -23.71 33.11 5.37
CA PRO A 343 -23.49 31.79 4.82
C PRO A 343 -24.70 31.33 4.01
N HIS A 344 -24.39 30.68 2.91
CA HIS A 344 -25.29 30.01 1.99
C HIS A 344 -26.13 28.96 2.74
N MET A 345 -27.45 29.18 2.88
CA MET A 345 -28.39 28.22 3.49
C MET A 345 -29.00 27.26 2.46
N ALA A 346 -28.32 27.10 1.33
CA ALA A 346 -28.60 26.09 0.33
C ALA A 346 -27.70 24.87 0.56
N VAL A 347 -28.08 23.75 -0.03
CA VAL A 347 -27.22 22.57 -0.13
C VAL A 347 -26.96 22.26 -1.59
N ASP A 348 -25.72 21.88 -1.86
CA ASP A 348 -25.28 21.41 -3.17
C ASP A 348 -25.22 19.89 -3.12
N ILE A 349 -26.01 19.25 -3.97
CA ILE A 349 -26.22 17.81 -4.00
C ILE A 349 -25.57 17.24 -5.26
N ILE A 350 -24.65 16.31 -5.09
CA ILE A 350 -23.95 15.63 -6.18
C ILE A 350 -24.28 14.16 -6.22
N ASN A 351 -24.35 13.61 -7.44
CA ASN A 351 -24.36 12.18 -7.65
C ASN A 351 -22.94 11.63 -7.48
N VAL A 352 -22.80 10.65 -6.59
CA VAL A 352 -21.52 9.99 -6.32
C VAL A 352 -21.43 8.61 -6.96
N SER A 353 -22.55 8.01 -7.35
CA SER A 353 -22.61 6.69 -7.99
C SER A 353 -21.91 6.65 -9.37
N ASN A 354 -21.86 7.79 -10.07
CA ASN A 354 -21.25 7.87 -11.40
C ASN A 354 -19.81 8.42 -11.39
N ILE A 355 -19.16 8.58 -10.24
CA ILE A 355 -17.76 9.04 -10.16
C ILE A 355 -16.82 7.86 -10.45
N LEU A 356 -16.06 7.93 -11.55
CA LEU A 356 -15.16 6.88 -12.04
C LEU A 356 -13.78 6.98 -11.37
N VAL A 357 -13.10 8.10 -11.59
CA VAL A 357 -11.75 8.36 -11.11
C VAL A 357 -11.56 9.87 -10.99
N VAL A 358 -10.67 10.30 -10.10
CA VAL A 358 -10.19 11.68 -10.11
C VAL A 358 -8.80 11.69 -10.73
N THR A 359 -8.61 12.54 -11.74
CA THR A 359 -7.31 12.68 -12.37
C THR A 359 -6.29 13.24 -11.37
N PRO A 360 -4.98 13.06 -11.61
CA PRO A 360 -3.94 13.71 -10.80
C PRO A 360 -4.05 15.25 -10.72
N GLY A 361 -4.84 15.88 -11.61
CA GLY A 361 -5.18 17.32 -11.57
C GLY A 361 -6.52 17.62 -10.90
N ASN A 362 -6.99 16.79 -9.97
CA ASN A 362 -8.23 16.99 -9.21
C ASN A 362 -9.48 17.21 -10.09
N SER A 363 -9.57 16.54 -11.25
CA SER A 363 -10.78 16.56 -12.07
C SER A 363 -11.60 15.28 -11.87
N ILE A 364 -12.90 15.40 -11.60
CA ILE A 364 -13.82 14.26 -11.52
C ILE A 364 -14.08 13.72 -12.92
N VAL A 365 -13.55 12.53 -13.21
CA VAL A 365 -13.98 11.71 -14.35
C VAL A 365 -15.19 10.91 -13.92
N ARG A 366 -16.30 11.06 -14.63
CA ARG A 366 -17.55 10.33 -14.37
C ARG A 366 -17.74 9.23 -15.42
N PHE A 367 -18.38 8.11 -15.07
CA PHE A 367 -18.91 7.19 -16.08
C PHE A 367 -19.84 7.98 -17.01
N PRO A 368 -19.81 7.75 -18.33
CA PRO A 368 -20.84 8.29 -19.21
C PRO A 368 -22.20 7.81 -18.71
N GLY A 369 -23.04 8.77 -18.31
CA GLY A 369 -24.33 8.54 -17.66
C GLY A 369 -24.88 9.86 -17.14
N GLU A 370 -26.20 9.99 -17.04
CA GLU A 370 -26.79 11.26 -16.63
C GLU A 370 -26.42 11.59 -15.17
N PRO A 371 -26.07 12.85 -14.84
CA PRO A 371 -25.77 13.29 -13.47
C PRO A 371 -26.89 13.01 -12.47
N GLY A 372 -28.09 12.71 -12.95
CA GLY A 372 -29.28 12.44 -12.16
C GLY A 372 -30.40 13.40 -12.55
N SER A 373 -31.61 13.06 -12.15
CA SER A 373 -32.80 13.87 -12.34
C SER A 373 -33.04 14.75 -11.12
N VAL A 374 -33.50 15.96 -11.39
CA VAL A 374 -34.08 16.85 -10.37
C VAL A 374 -35.56 16.51 -10.27
N VAL A 375 -36.05 16.29 -9.05
CA VAL A 375 -37.44 15.93 -8.78
C VAL A 375 -38.06 16.85 -7.74
N ALA A 376 -39.39 17.03 -7.81
CA ALA A 376 -40.09 17.85 -6.83
C ALA A 376 -40.05 17.21 -5.44
N ALA A 377 -39.57 17.95 -4.44
CA ALA A 377 -39.49 17.48 -3.06
C ALA A 377 -40.88 17.30 -2.41
N ALA A 378 -41.91 17.97 -2.91
CA ALA A 378 -43.29 17.83 -2.46
C ALA A 378 -44.24 18.34 -3.55
N ASP A 379 -45.53 18.02 -3.41
CA ASP A 379 -46.58 18.57 -4.24
C ASP A 379 -46.54 20.10 -4.19
N GLY A 380 -46.81 20.75 -5.31
CA GLY A 380 -46.75 22.20 -5.37
C GLY A 380 -47.15 22.81 -6.69
N GLU A 381 -46.95 24.12 -6.76
CA GLU A 381 -47.20 24.95 -7.94
C GLU A 381 -45.92 25.72 -8.27
N VAL A 382 -45.52 25.71 -9.53
CA VAL A 382 -44.38 26.51 -10.00
C VAL A 382 -44.73 27.98 -9.84
N ILE A 383 -43.88 28.76 -9.17
CA ILE A 383 -44.07 30.21 -8.96
C ILE A 383 -43.01 31.05 -9.66
N ASN A 384 -41.88 30.44 -10.02
CA ASN A 384 -40.81 31.12 -10.72
C ASN A 384 -39.96 30.13 -11.51
N GLN A 385 -39.43 30.57 -12.64
CA GLN A 385 -38.50 29.81 -13.47
C GLN A 385 -37.66 30.78 -14.30
N GLY A 386 -36.46 30.37 -14.69
CA GLY A 386 -35.68 31.12 -15.67
C GLY A 386 -34.20 30.78 -15.64
N PHE A 387 -33.41 31.66 -16.26
CA PHE A 387 -31.96 31.58 -16.26
C PHE A 387 -31.35 32.76 -15.50
N SER A 388 -30.36 32.47 -14.66
CA SER A 388 -29.54 33.46 -13.95
C SER A 388 -28.06 33.19 -14.22
N SER A 389 -27.24 34.24 -14.32
CA SER A 389 -25.79 34.07 -14.46
C SER A 389 -25.15 33.36 -13.26
N VAL A 390 -25.74 33.50 -12.07
CA VAL A 390 -25.27 32.83 -10.85
C VAL A 390 -25.93 31.46 -10.72
N TYR A 391 -27.26 31.40 -10.69
CA TYR A 391 -28.00 30.16 -10.42
C TYR A 391 -28.19 29.23 -11.62
N GLY A 392 -27.80 29.64 -12.83
CA GLY A 392 -28.07 28.88 -14.04
C GLY A 392 -29.56 28.78 -14.32
N TRP A 393 -29.98 27.68 -14.96
CA TRP A 393 -31.39 27.32 -15.07
C TRP A 393 -31.93 26.94 -13.70
N PHE A 394 -33.04 27.56 -13.33
CA PHE A 394 -33.66 27.35 -12.04
C PHE A 394 -35.19 27.23 -12.14
N LEU A 395 -35.75 26.59 -11.12
CA LEU A 395 -37.18 26.45 -10.90
C LEU A 395 -37.51 26.69 -9.41
N GLU A 396 -38.62 27.36 -9.12
CA GLU A 396 -39.11 27.60 -7.77
C GLU A 396 -40.54 27.07 -7.66
N VAL A 397 -40.76 26.15 -6.72
CA VAL A 397 -42.04 25.48 -6.50
C VAL A 397 -42.56 25.87 -5.13
N LYS A 398 -43.76 26.46 -5.08
CA LYS A 398 -44.50 26.75 -3.86
C LYS A 398 -45.25 25.52 -3.40
N HIS A 399 -45.19 25.24 -2.10
CA HIS A 399 -45.85 24.08 -1.51
C HIS A 399 -47.08 24.47 -0.67
N PRO A 400 -48.07 23.56 -0.56
CA PRO A 400 -49.18 23.71 0.38
C PRO A 400 -48.68 23.89 1.81
N LEU A 401 -49.26 24.84 2.53
CA LEU A 401 -48.85 25.16 3.89
C LEU A 401 -49.40 24.12 4.89
N LEU A 402 -48.55 23.18 5.30
CA LEU A 402 -48.90 22.16 6.28
C LEU A 402 -49.04 22.76 7.71
N PRO A 403 -49.91 22.21 8.58
CA PRO A 403 -50.13 22.71 9.93
C PRO A 403 -48.85 22.84 10.76
N GLU A 404 -47.97 21.84 10.70
CA GLU A 404 -46.69 21.79 11.40
C GLU A 404 -45.79 22.99 11.06
N TRP A 405 -45.80 23.45 9.81
CA TRP A 405 -44.94 24.56 9.38
C TRP A 405 -45.42 25.89 9.98
N ARG A 406 -46.72 26.07 10.20
CA ARG A 406 -47.25 27.27 10.88
C ARG A 406 -46.81 27.36 12.33
N THR A 407 -46.74 26.21 12.99
CA THR A 407 -46.28 26.10 14.38
C THR A 407 -44.79 26.40 14.50
N HIS A 408 -44.00 25.88 13.54
CA HIS A 408 -42.54 26.04 13.55
C HIS A 408 -42.10 27.43 13.06
N TYR A 409 -42.72 27.94 12.00
CA TYR A 409 -42.35 29.21 11.35
C TYR A 409 -43.42 30.28 11.56
N LYS A 410 -43.27 31.08 12.63
CA LYS A 410 -44.22 32.15 12.94
C LYS A 410 -44.31 33.18 11.80
N GLY A 411 -45.54 33.43 11.34
CA GLY A 411 -45.83 34.41 10.28
C GLY A 411 -45.57 33.91 8.86
N ILE A 412 -45.35 32.61 8.67
CA ILE A 412 -45.21 31.99 7.35
C ILE A 412 -46.47 32.20 6.50
N GLN A 413 -46.27 32.62 5.26
CA GLN A 413 -47.30 32.70 4.24
C GLN A 413 -47.34 31.41 3.40
N PHE A 414 -46.17 30.97 2.95
CA PHE A 414 -45.97 29.69 2.29
C PHE A 414 -44.49 29.28 2.34
N LEU A 415 -44.23 28.03 2.00
CA LEU A 415 -42.89 27.50 1.80
C LEU A 415 -42.69 27.24 0.32
N SER A 416 -41.47 27.42 -0.17
CA SER A 416 -41.10 27.03 -1.52
C SER A 416 -39.76 26.31 -1.53
N THR A 417 -39.55 25.49 -2.55
CA THR A 417 -38.28 24.88 -2.86
C THR A 417 -37.70 25.52 -4.12
N TYR A 418 -36.39 25.73 -4.12
CA TYR A 418 -35.66 26.34 -5.23
C TYR A 418 -34.61 25.36 -5.73
N TYR A 419 -34.67 25.05 -7.02
CA TYR A 419 -33.81 24.10 -7.72
C TYR A 419 -32.97 24.88 -8.72
N ALA A 420 -31.65 24.81 -8.65
CA ALA A 420 -30.74 25.60 -9.46
C ALA A 420 -29.60 24.77 -10.07
N HIS A 421 -28.85 25.38 -10.98
CA HIS A 421 -27.82 24.74 -11.81
C HIS A 421 -28.36 23.59 -12.67
N MET A 422 -29.65 23.62 -13.02
CA MET A 422 -30.27 22.60 -13.88
C MET A 422 -29.59 22.59 -15.27
N ALA A 423 -29.59 21.44 -15.94
CA ALA A 423 -28.93 21.29 -17.23
C ALA A 423 -29.55 22.17 -18.33
N GLU A 424 -30.86 22.40 -18.25
CA GLU A 424 -31.67 23.10 -19.24
C GLU A 424 -32.96 23.65 -18.61
N ASP A 425 -33.73 24.41 -19.40
CA ASP A 425 -35.10 24.83 -19.05
C ASP A 425 -35.97 23.58 -18.78
N SER A 426 -36.70 23.59 -17.66
CA SER A 426 -37.63 22.50 -17.31
C SER A 426 -38.81 22.36 -18.27
N GLY A 427 -39.11 23.41 -19.04
CA GLY A 427 -40.32 23.52 -19.85
C GLY A 427 -41.56 23.89 -19.03
N LEU A 428 -41.48 23.82 -17.70
CA LEU A 428 -42.56 24.21 -16.79
C LEU A 428 -42.64 25.73 -16.66
N ARG A 429 -43.84 26.23 -16.38
CA ARG A 429 -44.15 27.66 -16.31
C ARG A 429 -44.87 27.99 -15.00
N PRO A 430 -44.79 29.25 -14.52
CA PRO A 430 -45.53 29.67 -13.35
C PRO A 430 -47.04 29.35 -13.47
N GLY A 431 -47.60 28.69 -12.47
CA GLY A 431 -48.97 28.17 -12.45
C GLY A 431 -49.08 26.67 -12.70
N ASP A 432 -48.05 26.02 -13.26
CA ASP A 432 -48.04 24.57 -13.46
C ASP A 432 -48.00 23.84 -12.11
N ARG A 433 -48.79 22.77 -11.98
CA ARG A 433 -48.80 21.91 -10.80
C ARG A 433 -47.82 20.77 -10.98
N VAL A 434 -47.08 20.47 -9.91
CA VAL A 434 -46.15 19.34 -9.84
C VAL A 434 -46.50 18.48 -8.64
N THR A 435 -46.29 17.18 -8.78
CA THR A 435 -46.49 16.18 -7.74
C THR A 435 -45.15 15.76 -7.15
N ARG A 436 -45.13 15.30 -5.89
CA ARG A 436 -43.93 14.82 -5.23
C ARG A 436 -43.24 13.74 -6.06
N SER A 437 -41.92 13.84 -6.18
CA SER A 437 -41.05 12.98 -6.99
C SER A 437 -41.25 13.10 -8.52
N GLU A 438 -42.09 14.02 -8.99
CA GLU A 438 -42.20 14.34 -10.42
C GLU A 438 -40.89 14.92 -10.95
N LYS A 439 -40.47 14.49 -12.15
CA LYS A 439 -39.23 14.96 -12.78
C LYS A 439 -39.40 16.40 -13.23
N LEU A 440 -38.60 17.29 -12.64
CA LEU A 440 -38.56 18.72 -12.97
C LEU A 440 -37.51 19.02 -14.04
N GLY A 441 -36.50 18.16 -14.18
CA GLY A 441 -35.43 18.31 -15.16
C GLY A 441 -34.22 17.45 -14.80
N ARG A 442 -33.05 17.87 -15.28
CA ARG A 442 -31.79 17.17 -15.06
C ARG A 442 -30.80 17.99 -14.27
N ILE A 443 -30.00 17.31 -13.46
CA ILE A 443 -28.86 17.92 -12.77
C ILE A 443 -27.87 18.39 -13.82
N GLY A 444 -27.41 19.63 -13.69
CA GLY A 444 -26.51 20.27 -14.64
C GLY A 444 -25.39 21.03 -13.96
N SER A 445 -24.75 21.92 -14.73
CA SER A 445 -23.67 22.80 -14.28
C SER A 445 -23.80 24.17 -14.93
N THR A 446 -25.03 24.65 -15.13
CA THR A 446 -25.27 25.96 -15.76
C THR A 446 -25.14 27.08 -14.74
N GLY A 447 -24.87 28.31 -15.21
CA GLY A 447 -24.58 29.45 -14.33
C GLY A 447 -23.17 29.37 -13.73
N ARG A 448 -22.99 29.87 -12.50
CA ARG A 448 -21.70 29.84 -11.81
C ARG A 448 -21.56 28.54 -11.01
N SER A 449 -21.17 27.48 -11.70
CA SER A 449 -21.01 26.13 -11.16
C SER A 449 -19.62 25.59 -11.50
N THR A 450 -19.04 24.84 -10.57
CA THR A 450 -17.70 24.23 -10.69
C THR A 450 -17.75 22.82 -11.27
N GLY A 451 -18.94 22.23 -11.35
CA GLY A 451 -19.20 20.91 -11.91
C GLY A 451 -20.66 20.48 -11.69
N PRO A 452 -21.11 19.36 -12.28
CA PRO A 452 -22.51 18.95 -12.21
C PRO A 452 -23.01 18.71 -10.79
N HIS A 453 -23.97 19.53 -10.33
CA HIS A 453 -24.63 19.43 -9.02
C HIS A 453 -26.01 20.11 -9.04
N LEU A 454 -26.87 19.75 -8.09
CA LEU A 454 -28.11 20.48 -7.82
C LEU A 454 -27.88 21.41 -6.63
N HIS A 455 -28.00 22.71 -6.84
CA HIS A 455 -28.17 23.65 -5.73
C HIS A 455 -29.65 23.65 -5.32
N TYR A 456 -29.91 23.37 -4.06
CA TYR A 456 -31.24 23.22 -3.50
C TYR A 456 -31.46 24.13 -2.28
N GLU A 457 -32.53 24.91 -2.30
CA GLU A 457 -32.95 25.74 -1.16
C GLU A 457 -34.37 25.41 -0.74
N VAL A 458 -34.64 25.51 0.56
CA VAL A 458 -35.99 25.72 1.07
C VAL A 458 -36.11 27.16 1.54
N ARG A 459 -37.18 27.83 1.11
CA ARG A 459 -37.46 29.24 1.38
C ARG A 459 -38.80 29.39 2.10
N VAL A 460 -38.75 30.02 3.27
CA VAL A 460 -39.90 30.34 4.10
C VAL A 460 -40.32 31.79 3.81
N TYR A 461 -41.40 31.97 3.05
CA TYR A 461 -41.90 33.30 2.70
C TYR A 461 -42.72 33.88 3.86
N ARG A 462 -42.32 35.09 4.29
CA ARG A 462 -42.97 35.88 5.35
C ARG A 462 -42.58 37.35 5.24
N ASN A 463 -43.41 38.25 5.75
CA ASN A 463 -43.18 39.70 5.67
C ASN A 463 -41.85 40.15 6.31
N SER A 464 -41.36 39.42 7.31
CA SER A 464 -40.11 39.71 8.01
C SER A 464 -38.89 38.96 7.46
N GLY A 465 -38.98 38.38 6.26
CA GLY A 465 -37.89 37.62 5.66
C GLY A 465 -36.68 38.48 5.33
N ALA A 466 -35.48 37.96 5.58
CA ALA A 466 -34.21 38.67 5.36
C ALA A 466 -33.86 38.86 3.87
N PHE A 467 -34.36 37.99 3.01
CA PHE A 467 -34.12 38.02 1.56
C PHE A 467 -35.38 38.47 0.82
N SER A 468 -35.23 38.98 -0.40
CA SER A 468 -36.32 39.33 -1.29
C SER A 468 -36.22 38.54 -2.59
N GLY A 469 -37.38 38.12 -3.09
CA GLY A 469 -37.53 37.42 -4.37
C GLY A 469 -38.78 37.89 -5.08
N ARG A 470 -39.10 37.24 -6.20
CA ARG A 470 -40.25 37.58 -7.04
C ARG A 470 -41.58 37.52 -6.27
N SER A 471 -41.68 36.59 -5.31
CA SER A 471 -42.92 36.32 -4.56
C SER A 471 -42.95 36.97 -3.16
N GLY A 472 -42.03 37.90 -2.89
CA GLY A 472 -41.97 38.65 -1.62
C GLY A 472 -40.70 38.36 -0.81
N HIS A 473 -40.79 38.62 0.49
CA HIS A 473 -39.69 38.40 1.43
C HIS A 473 -39.67 36.96 1.94
N PHE A 474 -38.47 36.41 2.10
CA PHE A 474 -38.29 35.06 2.59
C PHE A 474 -37.02 34.91 3.42
N ASP A 475 -37.00 33.87 4.25
CA ASP A 475 -35.78 33.34 4.86
C ASP A 475 -35.43 32.01 4.20
N ARG A 476 -34.15 31.74 4.05
CA ARG A 476 -33.68 30.39 3.69
C ARG A 476 -33.56 29.57 4.98
N VAL A 477 -33.75 28.26 4.92
CA VAL A 477 -33.72 27.40 6.11
C VAL A 477 -32.80 26.21 5.89
N ASN A 478 -32.19 25.73 6.96
CA ASN A 478 -31.40 24.49 6.89
C ASN A 478 -32.35 23.30 6.70
N ILE A 479 -32.04 22.47 5.72
CA ILE A 479 -32.96 21.47 5.17
C ILE A 479 -32.68 20.08 5.76
N TYR A 480 -31.43 19.80 6.12
CA TYR A 480 -30.98 18.46 6.49
C TYR A 480 -30.27 18.46 7.83
N ILE A 481 -30.59 17.45 8.65
CA ILE A 481 -29.90 17.11 9.89
C ILE A 481 -29.42 15.65 9.84
N PRO A 482 -28.25 15.31 10.39
CA PRO A 482 -27.77 13.93 10.45
C PRO A 482 -28.77 13.04 11.19
N LYS A 483 -28.98 11.79 10.73
CA LYS A 483 -29.78 10.83 11.47
C LYS A 483 -29.10 10.47 12.79
N GLY A 484 -29.86 10.56 13.90
CA GLY A 484 -29.36 10.24 15.23
C GLY A 484 -28.70 11.40 15.99
N SER A 485 -28.75 12.63 15.44
CA SER A 485 -28.35 13.87 16.12
C SER A 485 -29.33 14.29 17.22
#